data_AF-A0A8T3YI44-F1
#
_entry.id   AF-A0A8T3YI44-F1
#
_cell.length_a   1.000
_cell.length_b   1.000
_cell.length_c   1.000
_cell.angle_alpha   90.00
_cell.angle_beta   90.00
_cell.angle_gamma   90.00
#
_symmetry.space_group_name_H-M   'P 1'
#
loop_
_entity.id
_entity.type
_entity.pdbx_description
1 polymer ?
#
loop_
_entity_poly.entity_id
_entity_poly.type
_entity_poly.pdbx_seq_one_letter_code
_entity_poly.pdbx_strand_id
1 'polypeptide(L)'
;MISGIMLLDKPQGSSSADALHTAANRLGVSKAGHSGVLDRAASGLLLAAFGDAVKAMPIFAGLEKEYDADLFFHQPMDRDGLDKAVRGLEGRIKQTPPRKALVARREREREIMTAALLSFDGRLAKVRIRCEAGLYIRKLASDLGAKLGTGAQLAGLRRIAIGPFGAAHAVPPEQANMDRLMTIWEAANLIGCGRITARHGVGNRLARGAVLQESDMEAYKSLEAGKPCVIFLGTNAIALGTALTSSTPAARIGRVFKHS
;
A
#
# COMPACT_ATOMS: atom_id res chain seq x y z
N MET A 1 -17.47 16.98 -7.01
CA MET A 1 -16.01 17.13 -6.75
C MET A 1 -15.33 15.80 -7.02
N ILE A 2 -14.19 15.77 -7.71
CA ILE A 2 -13.47 14.52 -8.01
C ILE A 2 -12.95 13.91 -6.70
N SER A 3 -13.31 12.65 -6.44
CA SER A 3 -12.86 11.89 -5.27
C SER A 3 -12.75 10.41 -5.64
N GLY A 4 -11.54 9.86 -5.54
CA GLY A 4 -11.29 8.48 -5.96
C GLY A 4 -9.84 8.06 -5.76
N ILE A 5 -9.59 6.81 -6.07
CA ILE A 5 -8.30 6.14 -5.94
C ILE A 5 -7.84 5.73 -7.35
N MET A 6 -6.57 5.94 -7.66
CA MET A 6 -5.97 5.58 -8.95
C MET A 6 -4.69 4.79 -8.74
N LEU A 7 -4.43 3.86 -9.65
CA LEU A 7 -3.16 3.15 -9.75
C LEU A 7 -2.22 3.95 -10.64
N LEU A 8 -1.17 4.55 -10.08
CA LEU A 8 -0.14 5.26 -10.85
C LEU A 8 1.09 4.38 -11.05
N ASP A 9 1.64 4.34 -12.26
CA ASP A 9 2.96 3.76 -12.52
C ASP A 9 4.01 4.87 -12.37
N LYS A 10 4.59 4.98 -11.18
CA LYS A 10 5.58 6.02 -10.88
C LYS A 10 6.84 5.77 -11.72
N PRO A 11 7.26 6.69 -12.60
CA PRO A 11 8.48 6.51 -13.36
C PRO A 11 9.72 6.56 -12.44
N GLN A 12 10.82 5.95 -12.89
CA GLN A 12 12.11 6.10 -12.22
C GLN A 12 12.59 7.56 -12.35
N GLY A 13 13.28 8.08 -11.32
CA GLY A 13 13.81 9.44 -11.31
C GLY A 13 12.87 10.50 -10.73
N SER A 14 11.55 10.22 -10.64
CA SER A 14 10.58 11.09 -9.97
C SER A 14 10.41 10.75 -8.49
N SER A 15 10.14 11.73 -7.64
CA SER A 15 9.67 11.48 -6.28
C SER A 15 8.22 10.96 -6.31
N SER A 16 7.79 10.28 -5.23
CA SER A 16 6.37 9.88 -5.11
C SER A 16 5.43 11.09 -5.07
N ALA A 17 5.90 12.21 -4.51
CA ALA A 17 5.14 13.46 -4.46
C ALA A 17 5.04 14.09 -5.86
N ASP A 18 6.10 14.03 -6.66
CA ASP A 18 6.12 14.59 -8.02
C ASP A 18 5.10 13.85 -8.90
N ALA A 19 5.12 12.52 -8.87
CA ALA A 19 4.16 11.70 -9.61
C ALA A 19 2.71 11.97 -9.16
N LEU A 20 2.48 12.09 -7.86
CA LEU A 20 1.17 12.43 -7.32
C LEU A 20 0.71 13.82 -7.77
N HIS A 21 1.62 14.81 -7.76
CA HIS A 21 1.33 16.18 -8.16
C HIS A 21 1.01 16.28 -9.67
N THR A 22 1.78 15.59 -10.51
CA THR A 22 1.51 15.51 -11.96
C THR A 22 0.11 14.98 -12.22
N ALA A 23 -0.27 13.87 -11.58
CA ALA A 23 -1.61 13.29 -11.72
C ALA A 23 -2.71 14.21 -11.16
N ALA A 24 -2.48 14.86 -10.01
CA ALA A 24 -3.42 15.79 -9.41
C ALA A 24 -3.70 17.01 -10.31
N ASN A 25 -2.65 17.57 -10.92
CA ASN A 25 -2.77 18.67 -11.88
C ASN A 25 -3.55 18.25 -13.13
N ARG A 26 -3.29 17.04 -13.66
CA ARG A 26 -4.04 16.48 -14.79
C ARG A 26 -5.54 16.35 -14.50
N LEU A 27 -5.88 15.97 -13.28
CA LEU A 27 -7.27 15.83 -12.83
C LEU A 27 -7.90 17.15 -12.37
N GLY A 28 -7.14 18.24 -12.26
CA GLY A 28 -7.63 19.52 -11.72
C GLY A 28 -8.01 19.44 -10.23
N VAL A 29 -7.33 18.60 -9.44
CA VAL A 29 -7.64 18.37 -8.01
C VAL A 29 -6.53 18.91 -7.12
N SER A 30 -6.89 19.71 -6.11
CA SER A 30 -5.93 20.32 -5.17
C SER A 30 -5.48 19.40 -4.04
N LYS A 31 -6.28 18.38 -3.72
CA LYS A 31 -6.04 17.46 -2.60
C LYS A 31 -5.69 16.08 -3.12
N ALA A 32 -4.48 15.60 -2.79
CA ALA A 32 -4.01 14.29 -3.18
C ALA A 32 -3.18 13.64 -2.06
N GLY A 33 -3.11 12.31 -2.07
CA GLY A 33 -2.30 11.52 -1.14
C GLY A 33 -1.99 10.14 -1.71
N HIS A 34 -1.17 9.34 -1.04
CA HIS A 34 -0.81 8.00 -1.52
C HIS A 34 -0.61 7.02 -0.36
N SER A 35 -0.62 5.71 -0.65
CA SER A 35 -0.56 4.65 0.38
C SER A 35 0.85 4.24 0.82
N GLY A 36 1.89 5.00 0.47
CA GLY A 36 3.27 4.64 0.81
C GLY A 36 4.30 5.13 -0.20
N VAL A 37 5.47 5.52 0.30
CA VAL A 37 6.53 6.16 -0.48
C VAL A 37 7.32 5.12 -1.27
N LEU A 38 7.66 5.46 -2.52
CA LEU A 38 8.76 4.87 -3.29
C LEU A 38 9.92 5.87 -3.35
N ASP A 39 11.13 5.37 -3.12
CA ASP A 39 12.36 6.13 -3.36
C ASP A 39 12.40 6.66 -4.80
N ARG A 40 13.10 7.78 -5.02
CA ARG A 40 13.25 8.39 -6.35
C ARG A 40 13.81 7.41 -7.40
N ALA A 41 14.76 6.57 -6.99
CA ALA A 41 15.38 5.58 -7.86
C ALA A 41 14.50 4.34 -8.14
N ALA A 42 13.40 4.16 -7.40
CA ALA A 42 12.46 3.08 -7.63
C ALA A 42 11.38 3.51 -8.64
N SER A 43 10.73 2.54 -9.28
CA SER A 43 9.57 2.74 -10.15
C SER A 43 8.39 1.86 -9.72
N GLY A 44 7.28 1.95 -10.45
CA GLY A 44 6.16 1.03 -10.30
C GLY A 44 5.00 1.59 -9.51
N LEU A 45 4.16 0.67 -9.04
CA LEU A 45 2.83 0.96 -8.55
C LEU A 45 2.83 1.93 -7.36
N LEU A 46 2.08 3.02 -7.49
CA LEU A 46 1.76 3.97 -6.44
C LEU A 46 0.23 4.10 -6.37
N LEU A 47 -0.36 3.60 -5.27
CA LEU A 47 -1.78 3.79 -5.03
C LEU A 47 -2.01 5.23 -4.58
N ALA A 48 -2.58 6.04 -5.45
CA ALA A 48 -2.87 7.45 -5.25
C ALA A 48 -4.34 7.67 -4.93
N ALA A 49 -4.65 8.69 -4.15
CA ALA A 49 -6.00 9.13 -3.88
C ALA A 49 -6.13 10.62 -4.10
N PHE A 50 -7.30 11.03 -4.57
CA PHE A 50 -7.64 12.40 -4.91
C PHE A 50 -8.91 12.83 -4.17
N GLY A 51 -8.99 14.11 -3.84
CA GLY A 51 -10.11 14.69 -3.11
C GLY A 51 -10.26 14.04 -1.74
N ASP A 52 -11.47 13.58 -1.44
CA ASP A 52 -11.79 13.06 -0.11
C ASP A 52 -11.41 11.61 0.12
N ALA A 53 -11.15 10.85 -0.95
CA ALA A 53 -10.58 9.51 -0.90
C ALA A 53 -9.19 9.46 -0.23
N VAL A 54 -8.47 10.57 -0.12
CA VAL A 54 -7.20 10.66 0.64
C VAL A 54 -7.36 10.15 2.08
N LYS A 55 -8.55 10.34 2.67
CA LYS A 55 -8.88 9.87 4.02
C LYS A 55 -8.90 8.34 4.14
N ALA A 56 -9.07 7.61 3.04
CA ALA A 56 -9.08 6.15 3.01
C ALA A 56 -7.67 5.55 2.92
N MET A 57 -6.63 6.31 2.55
CA MET A 57 -5.26 5.81 2.40
C MET A 57 -4.69 4.98 3.56
N PRO A 58 -5.00 5.24 4.85
CA PRO A 58 -4.49 4.43 5.95
C PRO A 58 -4.76 2.93 5.85
N ILE A 59 -5.92 2.51 5.30
CA ILE A 59 -6.24 1.07 5.20
C ILE A 59 -5.43 0.36 4.12
N PHE A 60 -4.94 1.12 3.13
CA PHE A 60 -4.13 0.57 2.04
C PHE A 60 -2.62 0.61 2.36
N ALA A 61 -2.21 1.50 3.28
CA ALA A 61 -0.82 1.66 3.66
C ALA A 61 -0.25 0.37 4.28
N GLY A 62 -1.05 -0.32 5.08
CA GLY A 62 -0.68 -1.57 5.75
C GLY A 62 -0.68 -2.83 4.88
N LEU A 63 -1.16 -2.74 3.62
CA LEU A 63 -1.19 -3.91 2.75
C LEU A 63 0.23 -4.45 2.51
N GLU A 64 0.34 -5.72 2.22
CA GLU A 64 1.58 -6.27 1.67
C GLU A 64 1.98 -5.61 0.35
N LYS A 65 3.25 -5.76 -0.01
CA LYS A 65 3.86 -5.14 -1.17
C LYS A 65 4.72 -6.17 -1.89
N GLU A 66 4.71 -6.13 -3.21
CA GLU A 66 5.53 -7.02 -4.03
C GLU A 66 6.45 -6.21 -4.93
N TYR A 67 7.71 -6.64 -5.02
CA TYR A 67 8.77 -5.95 -5.74
C TYR A 67 9.55 -6.89 -6.63
N ASP A 68 9.93 -6.39 -7.80
CA ASP A 68 11.09 -6.90 -8.54
C ASP A 68 12.29 -6.01 -8.21
N ALA A 69 13.34 -6.61 -7.67
CA ALA A 69 14.55 -5.95 -7.23
C ALA A 69 15.76 -6.48 -7.99
N ASP A 70 16.55 -5.56 -8.55
CA ASP A 70 17.84 -5.88 -9.16
C ASP A 70 18.94 -5.68 -8.12
N LEU A 71 19.62 -6.77 -7.76
CA LEU A 71 20.71 -6.80 -6.79
C LEU A 71 22.03 -6.99 -7.53
N PHE A 72 22.95 -6.04 -7.36
CA PHE A 72 24.30 -6.14 -7.90
C PHE A 72 25.26 -6.59 -6.78
N PHE A 73 25.89 -7.73 -6.98
CA PHE A 73 26.87 -8.34 -6.09
C PHE A 73 28.28 -7.89 -6.49
N HIS A 74 29.10 -7.51 -5.51
CA HIS A 74 30.43 -6.94 -5.78
C HIS A 74 31.47 -8.01 -6.12
N GLN A 75 31.20 -9.27 -5.73
CA GLN A 75 31.98 -10.44 -6.09
C GLN A 75 31.10 -11.45 -6.85
N PRO A 76 31.67 -12.21 -7.80
CA PRO A 76 30.96 -13.31 -8.44
C PRO A 76 30.51 -14.35 -7.40
N MET A 77 29.36 -14.98 -7.66
CA MET A 77 28.89 -16.13 -6.88
C MET A 77 28.16 -17.12 -7.78
N ASP A 78 27.98 -18.35 -7.31
CA ASP A 78 27.22 -19.35 -8.04
C ASP A 78 25.70 -19.13 -7.89
N ARG A 79 24.95 -19.58 -8.89
CA ARG A 79 23.51 -19.40 -8.94
C ARG A 79 22.78 -20.17 -7.84
N ASP A 80 23.23 -21.37 -7.52
CA ASP A 80 22.53 -22.27 -6.60
C ASP A 80 22.65 -21.78 -5.15
N GLY A 81 23.85 -21.30 -4.78
CA GLY A 81 24.11 -20.62 -3.52
C GLY A 81 23.26 -19.36 -3.38
N LEU A 82 23.14 -18.55 -4.44
CA LEU A 82 22.27 -17.38 -4.43
C LEU A 82 20.79 -17.73 -4.30
N ASP A 83 20.30 -18.71 -5.06
CA ASP A 83 18.90 -19.14 -5.02
C ASP A 83 18.52 -19.62 -3.61
N LYS A 84 19.38 -20.46 -3.00
CA LYS A 84 19.21 -20.92 -1.61
C LYS A 84 19.20 -19.75 -0.63
N ALA A 85 20.09 -18.78 -0.81
CA ALA A 85 20.17 -17.62 0.08
C ALA A 85 18.94 -16.71 -0.04
N VAL A 86 18.41 -16.52 -1.26
CA VAL A 86 17.18 -15.76 -1.53
C VAL A 86 15.98 -16.43 -0.90
N ARG A 87 15.79 -17.75 -1.09
CA ARG A 87 14.69 -18.50 -0.43
C ARG A 87 14.80 -18.44 1.09
N GLY A 88 16.03 -18.46 1.62
CA GLY A 88 16.31 -18.31 3.04
C GLY A 88 16.02 -16.92 3.63
N LEU A 89 15.50 -15.96 2.84
CA LEU A 89 15.00 -14.67 3.33
C LEU A 89 13.55 -14.76 3.84
N GLU A 90 12.80 -15.79 3.45
CA GLU A 90 11.39 -15.94 3.83
C GLU A 90 11.24 -16.08 5.36
N GLY A 91 10.17 -15.48 5.88
CA GLY A 91 9.87 -15.39 7.31
C GLY A 91 10.20 -14.03 7.92
N ARG A 92 10.33 -14.01 9.25
CA ARG A 92 10.53 -12.78 10.02
C ARG A 92 11.99 -12.37 10.02
N ILE A 93 12.22 -11.11 9.66
CA ILE A 93 13.54 -10.48 9.69
C ILE A 93 13.52 -9.23 10.56
N LYS A 94 14.67 -8.92 11.17
CA LYS A 94 14.88 -7.66 11.87
C LYS A 94 15.52 -6.66 10.93
N GLN A 95 14.96 -5.45 10.87
CA GLN A 95 15.55 -4.34 10.13
C GLN A 95 15.60 -3.09 11.00
N THR A 96 16.73 -2.39 10.91
CA THR A 96 16.80 -0.99 11.32
C THR A 96 16.68 -0.14 10.06
N PRO A 97 15.72 0.80 9.99
CA PRO A 97 15.55 1.69 8.85
C PRO A 97 16.86 2.39 8.44
N PRO A 98 17.03 2.69 7.14
CA PRO A 98 18.16 3.48 6.67
C PRO A 98 18.11 4.91 7.26
N ARG A 99 19.26 5.59 7.30
CA ARG A 99 19.38 6.96 7.85
C ARG A 99 18.42 7.97 7.19
N LYS A 100 18.11 7.80 5.90
CA LYS A 100 17.22 8.68 5.13
C LYS A 100 15.74 8.25 5.16
N ALA A 101 15.34 7.41 6.10
CA ALA A 101 13.95 7.00 6.25
C ALA A 101 13.07 8.12 6.85
N LEU A 102 11.79 8.14 6.49
CA LEU A 102 10.79 9.07 7.04
C LEU A 102 10.25 8.66 8.43
N VAL A 103 10.79 7.60 9.01
CA VAL A 103 10.34 6.99 10.26
C VAL A 103 11.50 6.88 11.23
N ALA A 104 11.19 6.83 12.53
CA ALA A 104 12.19 6.67 13.57
C ALA A 104 13.09 5.45 13.32
N ARG A 105 14.40 5.66 13.45
CA ARG A 105 15.42 4.64 13.22
C ARG A 105 15.55 3.73 14.45
N ARG A 106 14.61 2.80 14.55
CA ARG A 106 14.55 1.76 15.59
C ARG A 106 14.42 0.40 14.92
N GLU A 107 15.06 -0.61 15.50
CA GLU A 107 14.91 -1.99 15.04
C GLU A 107 13.45 -2.41 15.11
N ARG A 108 13.00 -3.12 14.08
CA ARG A 108 11.64 -3.62 13.96
C ARG A 108 11.66 -4.94 13.21
N GLU A 109 10.72 -5.82 13.54
CA GLU A 109 10.49 -7.04 12.79
C GLU A 109 9.59 -6.76 11.58
N ARG A 110 9.88 -7.43 10.47
CA ARG A 110 9.06 -7.45 9.26
C ARG A 110 9.05 -8.84 8.68
N GLU A 111 7.98 -9.19 7.99
CA GLU A 111 7.86 -10.49 7.33
C GLU A 111 8.12 -10.38 5.82
N ILE A 112 8.90 -11.33 5.30
CA ILE A 112 9.00 -11.65 3.88
C ILE A 112 8.15 -12.90 3.66
N MET A 113 7.06 -12.75 2.92
CA MET A 113 6.13 -13.85 2.65
C MET A 113 6.67 -14.79 1.58
N THR A 114 7.25 -14.26 0.52
CA THR A 114 7.90 -15.06 -0.53
C THR A 114 9.11 -14.34 -1.11
N ALA A 115 10.15 -15.10 -1.47
CA ALA A 115 11.34 -14.59 -2.15
C ALA A 115 11.84 -15.57 -3.23
N ALA A 116 11.98 -15.10 -4.46
CA ALA A 116 12.38 -15.95 -5.59
C ALA A 116 13.44 -15.29 -6.47
N LEU A 117 14.49 -16.03 -6.84
CA LEU A 117 15.47 -15.62 -7.83
C LEU A 117 14.90 -15.84 -9.24
N LEU A 118 14.70 -14.76 -9.99
CA LEU A 118 14.15 -14.81 -11.35
C LEU A 118 15.23 -15.02 -12.41
N SER A 119 16.34 -14.27 -12.28
CA SER A 119 17.47 -14.34 -13.20
C SER A 119 18.77 -13.96 -12.49
N PHE A 120 19.89 -14.49 -12.98
CA PHE A 120 21.21 -14.15 -12.47
C PHE A 120 22.28 -14.37 -13.54
N ASP A 121 23.15 -13.38 -13.75
CA ASP A 121 24.24 -13.42 -14.74
C ASP A 121 25.63 -13.53 -14.11
N GLY A 122 25.70 -13.88 -12.82
CA GLY A 122 26.95 -13.98 -12.04
C GLY A 122 27.24 -12.76 -11.18
N ARG A 123 26.66 -11.58 -11.48
CA ARG A 123 26.75 -10.40 -10.60
C ARG A 123 25.45 -9.62 -10.44
N LEU A 124 24.58 -9.62 -11.44
CA LEU A 124 23.28 -8.96 -11.39
C LEU A 124 22.17 -10.01 -11.27
N ALA A 125 21.48 -9.97 -10.13
CA ALA A 125 20.35 -10.85 -9.85
C ALA A 125 19.04 -10.07 -9.89
N LYS A 126 18.02 -10.62 -10.53
CA LYS A 126 16.64 -10.15 -10.39
C LYS A 126 15.92 -11.04 -9.39
N VAL A 127 15.40 -10.43 -8.33
CA VAL A 127 14.72 -11.13 -7.23
C VAL A 127 13.31 -10.58 -7.07
N ARG A 128 12.32 -11.46 -6.97
CA ARG A 128 10.94 -11.12 -6.64
C ARG A 128 10.69 -11.31 -5.16
N ILE A 129 10.17 -10.28 -4.49
CA ILE A 129 9.95 -10.27 -3.04
C ILE A 129 8.55 -9.78 -2.74
N ARG A 130 7.75 -10.61 -2.05
CA ARG A 130 6.48 -10.22 -1.43
C ARG A 130 6.70 -10.05 0.06
N CYS A 131 6.38 -8.89 0.61
CA CYS A 131 6.69 -8.55 1.99
C CYS A 131 5.66 -7.66 2.68
N GLU A 132 5.72 -7.63 4.00
CA GLU A 132 4.96 -6.71 4.83
C GLU A 132 5.30 -5.24 4.52
N ALA A 133 4.35 -4.34 4.76
CA ALA A 133 4.56 -2.90 4.61
C ALA A 133 5.71 -2.38 5.50
N GLY A 134 6.57 -1.55 4.91
CA GLY A 134 7.66 -0.87 5.62
C GLY A 134 8.96 -1.67 5.71
N LEU A 135 9.08 -2.79 5.00
CA LEU A 135 10.36 -3.46 4.74
C LEU A 135 11.20 -2.64 3.74
N TYR A 136 12.48 -2.47 4.03
CA TYR A 136 13.43 -1.73 3.18
C TYR A 136 14.23 -2.67 2.28
N ILE A 137 13.82 -2.82 1.01
CA ILE A 137 14.50 -3.69 0.03
C ILE A 137 15.97 -3.30 -0.17
N ARG A 138 16.30 -2.00 -0.10
CA ARG A 138 17.70 -1.52 -0.14
C ARG A 138 18.55 -2.07 1.00
N LYS A 139 17.99 -2.17 2.21
CA LYS A 139 18.69 -2.71 3.38
C LYS A 139 18.84 -4.23 3.25
N LEU A 140 17.76 -4.89 2.81
CA LEU A 140 17.77 -6.33 2.51
C LEU A 140 18.89 -6.70 1.52
N ALA A 141 19.07 -5.92 0.45
CA ALA A 141 20.16 -6.09 -0.50
C ALA A 141 21.53 -6.09 0.19
N SER A 142 21.83 -5.05 0.99
CA SER A 142 23.10 -4.94 1.70
C SER A 142 23.32 -6.04 2.73
N ASP A 143 22.25 -6.47 3.42
CA ASP A 143 22.31 -7.54 4.43
C ASP A 143 22.58 -8.90 3.79
N LEU A 144 21.93 -9.19 2.66
CA LEU A 144 22.17 -10.41 1.89
C LEU A 144 23.61 -10.46 1.39
N GLY A 145 24.12 -9.37 0.81
CA GLY A 145 25.51 -9.30 0.35
C GLY A 145 26.54 -9.44 1.48
N ALA A 146 26.26 -8.88 2.65
CA ALA A 146 27.12 -9.06 3.83
C ALA A 146 27.10 -10.51 4.32
N LYS A 147 25.91 -11.14 4.39
CA LYS A 147 25.75 -12.54 4.79
C LYS A 147 26.49 -13.51 3.86
N LEU A 148 26.56 -13.18 2.57
CA LEU A 148 27.23 -13.99 1.56
C LEU A 148 28.72 -13.67 1.42
N GLY A 149 29.25 -12.65 2.09
CA GLY A 149 30.64 -12.22 1.98
C GLY A 149 31.00 -11.58 0.63
N THR A 150 30.03 -11.38 -0.26
CA THR A 150 30.23 -10.81 -1.60
C THR A 150 30.13 -9.29 -1.61
N GLY A 151 29.44 -8.71 -0.62
CA GLY A 151 28.87 -7.37 -0.74
C GLY A 151 27.74 -7.33 -1.78
N ALA A 152 26.75 -6.47 -1.57
CA ALA A 152 25.69 -6.26 -2.56
C ALA A 152 25.02 -4.89 -2.39
N GLN A 153 24.45 -4.40 -3.47
CA GLN A 153 23.67 -3.17 -3.51
C GLN A 153 22.42 -3.32 -4.37
N LEU A 154 21.39 -2.55 -4.03
CA LEU A 154 20.19 -2.43 -4.87
C LEU A 154 20.51 -1.55 -6.09
N ALA A 155 20.46 -2.14 -7.28
CA ALA A 155 20.68 -1.48 -8.56
C ALA A 155 19.37 -0.96 -9.18
N GLY A 156 18.28 -1.69 -8.99
CA GLY A 156 16.97 -1.37 -9.55
C GLY A 156 15.85 -1.86 -8.63
N LEU A 157 14.73 -1.15 -8.62
CA LEU A 157 13.56 -1.55 -7.83
C LEU A 157 12.28 -1.12 -8.52
N ARG A 158 11.39 -2.08 -8.76
CA ARG A 158 10.03 -1.83 -9.24
C ARG A 158 9.03 -2.45 -8.29
N ARG A 159 8.11 -1.65 -7.75
CA ARG A 159 6.95 -2.19 -7.02
C ARG A 159 5.91 -2.67 -8.01
N ILE A 160 5.64 -3.97 -8.02
CA ILE A 160 4.72 -4.60 -8.97
C ILE A 160 3.33 -4.82 -8.40
N ALA A 161 3.19 -4.89 -7.06
CA ALA A 161 1.88 -5.01 -6.42
C ALA A 161 1.79 -4.32 -5.04
N ILE A 162 0.56 -3.99 -4.67
CA ILE A 162 0.14 -3.52 -3.34
C ILE A 162 -1.13 -4.30 -2.98
N GLY A 163 -1.04 -5.32 -2.12
CA GLY A 163 -2.14 -6.26 -1.90
C GLY A 163 -2.75 -6.73 -3.24
N PRO A 164 -4.06 -6.56 -3.49
CA PRO A 164 -4.70 -6.99 -4.73
C PRO A 164 -4.43 -6.07 -5.93
N PHE A 165 -3.79 -4.92 -5.75
CA PHE A 165 -3.54 -3.96 -6.82
C PHE A 165 -2.25 -4.29 -7.55
N GLY A 166 -2.32 -4.49 -8.86
CA GLY A 166 -1.17 -4.79 -9.72
C GLY A 166 -0.73 -3.60 -10.58
N ALA A 167 0.58 -3.48 -10.81
CA ALA A 167 1.18 -2.43 -11.66
C ALA A 167 0.74 -2.51 -13.12
N ALA A 168 0.30 -3.68 -13.59
CA ALA A 168 -0.20 -3.86 -14.96
C ALA A 168 -1.45 -3.02 -15.28
N HIS A 169 -2.21 -2.62 -14.25
CA HIS A 169 -3.39 -1.77 -14.38
C HIS A 169 -3.11 -0.30 -14.09
N ALA A 170 -1.85 0.04 -13.79
CA ALA A 170 -1.45 1.39 -13.45
C ALA A 170 -1.21 2.23 -14.70
N VAL A 171 -1.46 3.53 -14.59
CA VAL A 171 -1.20 4.49 -15.67
C VAL A 171 -0.06 5.43 -15.30
N PRO A 172 0.76 5.88 -16.27
CA PRO A 172 1.72 6.94 -16.02
C PRO A 172 1.01 8.20 -15.47
N PRO A 173 1.61 8.96 -14.53
CA PRO A 173 1.00 10.15 -13.94
C PRO A 173 0.49 11.17 -14.97
N GLU A 174 1.23 11.36 -16.05
CA GLU A 174 0.90 12.24 -17.16
C GLU A 174 -0.30 11.75 -17.98
N GLN A 175 -0.77 10.51 -17.79
CA GLN A 175 -1.97 9.95 -18.42
C GLN A 175 -3.14 9.81 -17.45
N ALA A 176 -3.02 10.36 -16.23
CA ALA A 176 -4.10 10.37 -15.26
C ALA A 176 -5.37 11.04 -15.84
N ASN A 177 -6.48 10.33 -15.76
CA ASN A 177 -7.78 10.79 -16.24
C ASN A 177 -8.91 10.19 -15.39
N MET A 178 -10.12 10.75 -15.51
CA MET A 178 -11.25 10.40 -14.65
C MET A 178 -11.72 8.95 -14.80
N ASP A 179 -11.57 8.36 -15.99
CA ASP A 179 -12.02 6.98 -16.27
C ASP A 179 -11.19 5.92 -15.55
N ARG A 180 -10.02 6.32 -15.01
CA ARG A 180 -9.12 5.45 -14.24
C ARG A 180 -9.35 5.56 -12.72
N LEU A 181 -10.30 6.37 -12.26
CA LEU A 181 -10.61 6.50 -10.85
C LEU A 181 -11.52 5.36 -10.38
N MET A 182 -11.05 4.64 -9.39
CA MET A 182 -11.89 3.78 -8.56
C MET A 182 -12.55 4.62 -7.47
N THR A 183 -13.82 4.33 -7.19
CA THR A 183 -14.48 4.77 -5.98
C THR A 183 -13.77 4.20 -4.74
N ILE A 184 -14.01 4.82 -3.58
CA ILE A 184 -13.51 4.31 -2.30
C ILE A 184 -13.99 2.87 -2.07
N TRP A 185 -15.23 2.57 -2.45
CA TRP A 185 -15.82 1.24 -2.27
C TRP A 185 -15.18 0.18 -3.15
N GLU A 186 -14.97 0.45 -4.45
CA GLU A 186 -14.35 -0.52 -5.35
C GLU A 186 -12.96 -0.92 -4.84
N ALA A 187 -12.14 0.05 -4.46
CA ALA A 187 -10.82 -0.23 -3.90
C ALA A 187 -10.90 -0.94 -2.53
N ALA A 188 -11.79 -0.52 -1.64
CA ALA A 188 -11.93 -1.13 -0.31
C ALA A 188 -12.48 -2.55 -0.37
N ASN A 189 -13.40 -2.84 -1.29
CA ASN A 189 -13.98 -4.16 -1.48
C ASN A 189 -12.93 -5.18 -1.95
N LEU A 190 -11.98 -4.76 -2.79
CA LEU A 190 -10.87 -5.61 -3.25
C LEU A 190 -9.98 -6.11 -2.10
N ILE A 191 -9.92 -5.39 -0.98
CA ILE A 191 -9.13 -5.78 0.20
C ILE A 191 -10.00 -6.41 1.31
N GLY A 192 -11.25 -6.79 1.00
CA GLY A 192 -12.16 -7.43 1.95
C GLY A 192 -12.68 -6.49 3.03
N CYS A 193 -12.73 -5.18 2.78
CA CYS A 193 -13.26 -4.21 3.73
C CYS A 193 -14.76 -4.44 3.94
N GLY A 194 -15.21 -4.43 5.21
CA GLY A 194 -16.62 -4.59 5.54
C GLY A 194 -17.48 -3.45 5.03
N ARG A 195 -18.79 -3.68 4.89
CA ARG A 195 -19.77 -2.67 4.48
C ARG A 195 -20.81 -2.48 5.56
N ILE A 196 -21.13 -1.22 5.87
CA ILE A 196 -22.27 -0.85 6.72
C ILE A 196 -23.13 0.15 5.96
N THR A 197 -24.42 -0.14 5.78
CA THR A 197 -25.42 0.85 5.39
C THR A 197 -26.06 1.37 6.67
N ALA A 198 -25.85 2.65 6.97
CA ALA A 198 -26.38 3.28 8.17
C ALA A 198 -27.74 3.92 7.91
N ARG A 199 -28.60 3.92 8.93
CA ARG A 199 -29.92 4.55 8.92
C ARG A 199 -29.81 6.07 8.76
N HIS A 200 -30.86 6.69 8.24
CA HIS A 200 -30.97 8.15 8.23
C HIS A 200 -30.85 8.75 9.65
N GLY A 201 -30.33 9.98 9.73
CA GLY A 201 -30.17 10.73 10.99
C GLY A 201 -28.87 10.46 11.77
N VAL A 202 -28.03 9.51 11.34
CA VAL A 202 -26.74 9.22 11.99
C VAL A 202 -25.64 10.24 11.65
N GLY A 203 -25.75 10.94 10.52
CA GLY A 203 -24.65 11.72 9.90
C GLY A 203 -23.95 12.70 10.85
N ASN A 204 -24.73 13.47 11.62
CA ASN A 204 -24.20 14.45 12.59
C ASN A 204 -23.38 13.78 13.71
N ARG A 205 -23.75 12.55 14.11
CA ARG A 205 -23.01 11.77 15.12
C ARG A 205 -21.69 11.23 14.56
N LEU A 206 -21.66 10.83 13.29
CA LEU A 206 -20.46 10.29 12.65
C LEU A 206 -19.33 11.33 12.58
N ALA A 207 -19.66 12.58 12.28
CA ALA A 207 -18.69 13.69 12.25
C ALA A 207 -17.98 13.91 13.59
N ARG A 208 -18.59 13.45 14.71
CA ARG A 208 -18.04 13.56 16.07
C ARG A 208 -17.34 12.27 16.54
N GLY A 209 -17.10 11.31 15.64
CA GLY A 209 -16.42 10.05 15.97
C GLY A 209 -17.28 9.08 16.77
N ALA A 210 -18.60 9.14 16.62
CA ALA A 210 -19.50 8.21 17.31
C ALA A 210 -19.21 6.74 16.98
N VAL A 211 -19.61 5.85 17.89
CA VAL A 211 -19.70 4.41 17.63
C VAL A 211 -21.07 4.14 17.02
N LEU A 212 -21.11 3.51 15.85
CA LEU A 212 -22.33 2.95 15.27
C LEU A 212 -22.65 1.64 15.98
N GLN A 213 -23.85 1.55 16.52
CA GLN A 213 -24.43 0.30 17.04
C GLN A 213 -25.28 -0.37 15.96
N GLU A 214 -25.62 -1.64 16.14
CA GLU A 214 -26.50 -2.38 15.22
C GLU A 214 -27.83 -1.65 14.97
N SER A 215 -28.40 -1.00 16.00
CA SER A 215 -29.63 -0.21 15.87
C SER A 215 -29.50 0.98 14.92
N ASP A 216 -28.28 1.45 14.66
CA ASP A 216 -27.99 2.52 13.70
C ASP A 216 -27.81 1.99 12.26
N MET A 217 -27.84 0.66 12.05
CA MET A 217 -27.59 0.01 10.76
C MET A 217 -28.89 -0.45 10.10
N GLU A 218 -28.99 -0.22 8.78
CA GLU A 218 -30.00 -0.83 7.92
C GLU A 218 -29.55 -2.20 7.47
N ALA A 219 -28.27 -2.34 7.13
CA ALA A 219 -27.65 -3.58 6.70
C ALA A 219 -26.13 -3.53 6.94
N TYR A 220 -25.50 -4.69 7.05
CA TYR A 220 -24.05 -4.82 7.08
C TYR A 220 -23.60 -6.12 6.41
N LYS A 221 -22.34 -6.15 5.96
CA LYS A 221 -21.72 -7.32 5.31
C LYS A 221 -20.23 -7.40 5.64
N SER A 222 -19.73 -8.62 5.84
CA SER A 222 -18.30 -8.90 6.03
C SER A 222 -17.65 -8.07 7.15
N LEU A 223 -18.32 -7.95 8.30
CA LEU A 223 -17.75 -7.30 9.47
C LEU A 223 -16.96 -8.32 10.30
N GLU A 224 -15.68 -8.05 10.49
CA GLU A 224 -14.80 -8.78 11.40
C GLU A 224 -14.17 -7.81 12.40
N ALA A 225 -14.07 -8.21 13.66
CA ALA A 225 -13.50 -7.38 14.71
C ALA A 225 -12.09 -6.90 14.34
N GLY A 226 -11.84 -5.60 14.47
CA GLY A 226 -10.55 -4.98 14.15
C GLY A 226 -10.30 -4.73 12.66
N LYS A 227 -11.15 -5.24 11.75
CA LYS A 227 -11.02 -5.00 10.32
C LYS A 227 -11.65 -3.66 9.91
N PRO A 228 -11.14 -3.01 8.84
CA PRO A 228 -11.74 -1.79 8.32
C PRO A 228 -13.14 -2.06 7.74
N CYS A 229 -14.01 -1.06 7.81
CA CYS A 229 -15.30 -1.05 7.14
C CYS A 229 -15.59 0.33 6.53
N VAL A 230 -16.33 0.34 5.42
CA VAL A 230 -16.86 1.57 4.80
C VAL A 230 -18.34 1.72 5.17
N ILE A 231 -18.68 2.91 5.66
CA ILE A 231 -20.02 3.27 6.09
C ILE A 231 -20.69 4.06 4.96
N PHE A 232 -21.93 3.69 4.66
CA PHE A 232 -22.77 4.28 3.64
C PHE A 232 -24.03 4.90 4.24
N LEU A 233 -24.53 5.96 3.60
CA LEU A 233 -25.91 6.42 3.73
C LEU A 233 -26.56 6.30 2.35
N GLY A 234 -27.50 5.37 2.21
CA GLY A 234 -27.95 4.90 0.90
C GLY A 234 -26.78 4.32 0.09
N THR A 235 -26.51 4.89 -1.08
CA THR A 235 -25.42 4.48 -1.98
C THR A 235 -24.12 5.24 -1.76
N ASN A 236 -24.14 6.33 -1.00
CA ASN A 236 -22.98 7.20 -0.82
C ASN A 236 -22.08 6.70 0.30
N ALA A 237 -20.78 6.56 0.04
CA ALA A 237 -19.79 6.30 1.08
C ALA A 237 -19.58 7.59 1.89
N ILE A 238 -19.77 7.52 3.21
CA ILE A 238 -19.75 8.69 4.09
C ILE A 238 -18.66 8.64 5.15
N ALA A 239 -18.16 7.44 5.48
CA ALA A 239 -17.08 7.31 6.44
C ALA A 239 -16.31 6.00 6.29
N LEU A 240 -15.12 5.98 6.87
CA LEU A 240 -14.33 4.80 7.16
C LEU A 240 -14.34 4.57 8.68
N GLY A 241 -14.48 3.31 9.07
CA GLY A 241 -14.43 2.89 10.47
C GLY A 241 -13.69 1.57 10.65
N THR A 242 -13.69 1.11 11.90
CA THR A 242 -13.16 -0.19 12.31
C THR A 242 -14.28 -0.95 12.99
N ALA A 243 -14.54 -2.18 12.53
CA ALA A 243 -15.55 -3.04 13.12
C ALA A 243 -15.14 -3.48 14.53
N LEU A 244 -16.09 -3.53 15.46
CA LEU A 244 -15.91 -3.86 16.88
C LEU A 244 -16.67 -5.15 17.29
N THR A 245 -16.99 -6.01 16.34
CA THR A 245 -17.95 -7.11 16.50
C THR A 245 -17.47 -8.20 17.47
N SER A 246 -17.85 -8.13 18.74
CA SER A 246 -17.60 -9.18 19.75
C SER A 246 -18.84 -10.04 20.04
N SER A 247 -20.04 -9.44 20.03
CA SER A 247 -21.33 -10.13 20.24
C SER A 247 -22.44 -9.57 19.35
N THR A 248 -22.43 -8.27 19.08
CA THR A 248 -23.32 -7.60 18.13
C THR A 248 -22.52 -6.74 17.14
N PRO A 249 -23.07 -6.47 15.93
CA PRO A 249 -22.49 -5.55 14.97
C PRO A 249 -22.30 -4.14 15.54
N ALA A 250 -21.06 -3.66 15.53
CA ALA A 250 -20.72 -2.28 15.89
C ALA A 250 -19.49 -1.80 15.13
N ALA A 251 -19.34 -0.50 14.95
CA ALA A 251 -18.17 0.10 14.31
C ALA A 251 -17.78 1.44 14.94
N ARG A 252 -16.48 1.63 15.18
CA ARG A 252 -15.92 2.93 15.56
C ARG A 252 -15.64 3.74 14.31
N ILE A 253 -16.19 4.95 14.22
CA ILE A 253 -15.88 5.85 13.11
C ILE A 253 -14.48 6.43 13.29
N GLY A 254 -13.69 6.38 12.21
CA GLY A 254 -12.34 6.94 12.17
C GLY A 254 -12.26 8.20 11.31
N ARG A 255 -12.72 8.14 10.05
CA ARG A 255 -12.62 9.26 9.10
C ARG A 255 -13.95 9.45 8.39
N VAL A 256 -14.48 10.68 8.41
CA VAL A 256 -15.70 11.05 7.69
C VAL A 256 -15.34 11.71 6.37
N PHE A 257 -15.97 11.27 5.28
CA PHE A 257 -15.88 11.90 3.97
C PHE A 257 -16.83 13.10 3.94
N LYS A 258 -16.35 14.26 3.48
CA LYS A 258 -17.19 15.42 3.22
C LYS A 258 -18.08 15.00 2.05
N HIS A 259 -19.39 15.01 2.28
CA HIS A 259 -20.38 14.82 1.23
C HIS A 259 -20.04 15.76 0.06
N SER A 260 -19.88 15.17 -1.13
CA SER A 260 -19.90 15.88 -2.40
C SER A 260 -21.32 16.31 -2.74
#